data_AF-A0A8H5CAS0-F1
#
_entry.id   AF-A0A8H5CAS0-F1
#
_cell.length_a   1.000
_cell.length_b   1.000
_cell.length_c   1.000
_cell.angle_alpha   90.00
_cell.angle_beta   90.00
_cell.angle_gamma   90.00
#
_symmetry.space_group_name_H-M   'P 1'
#
loop_
_entity.id
_entity.type
_entity.pdbx_description
1 polymer ?
#
loop_
_entity_poly.entity_id
_entity_poly.type
_entity_poly.pdbx_seq_one_letter_code
_entity_poly.pdbx_strand_id
1 'polypeptide(L)'
;MAAPSDFTMDNISGKFSMNKSISDSCDEMWKLQGSSWMARKAAGFAGVTFLFDRHTDSTNVENLDITPIITGGIKAPRDLRVLDFSEKPMENALTGPYFVRTRKVRLSQEKDGEDEFLGKGKCEVQKKERWLEDAVIHARIESTKNGWTLDEASYGLLFEL
;
A
#
# COMPACT_ATOMS: atom_id res chain seq x y z
N MET A 1 21.53 4.14 -5.86
CA MET A 1 21.41 5.53 -5.39
C MET A 1 20.79 5.42 -4.02
N ALA A 2 21.49 5.85 -2.97
CA ALA A 2 20.88 5.92 -1.64
C ALA A 2 19.71 6.93 -1.70
N ALA A 3 18.60 6.61 -1.05
CA ALA A 3 17.50 7.56 -0.91
C ALA A 3 17.99 8.78 -0.09
N PRO A 4 17.48 10.01 -0.36
CA PRO A 4 17.78 11.18 0.46
C PRO A 4 17.51 10.91 1.95
N SER A 5 18.31 11.49 2.84
CA SER A 5 18.19 11.25 4.30
C SER A 5 16.90 11.81 4.90
N ASP A 6 16.24 12.73 4.21
CA ASP A 6 14.94 13.33 4.57
C ASP A 6 13.74 12.56 3.99
N PHE A 7 13.98 11.49 3.24
CA PHE A 7 12.93 10.62 2.73
C PHE A 7 12.43 9.67 3.84
N THR A 8 11.22 9.94 4.32
CA THR A 8 10.54 9.21 5.40
C THR A 8 9.08 8.93 5.00
N MET A 9 8.34 8.12 5.75
CA MET A 9 6.89 7.95 5.60
C MET A 9 6.13 9.26 5.82
N ASP A 10 6.68 10.20 6.59
CA ASP A 10 6.15 11.56 6.75
C ASP A 10 6.40 12.44 5.52
N ASN A 11 7.41 12.10 4.71
CA ASN A 11 7.82 12.83 3.50
C ASN A 11 7.92 11.88 2.30
N ILE A 12 6.86 11.08 2.09
CA ILE A 12 6.83 10.04 1.05
C ILE A 12 6.30 10.54 -0.31
N SER A 13 5.88 11.81 -0.39
CA SER A 13 5.36 12.40 -1.63
C SER A 13 6.40 12.28 -2.75
N GLY A 14 5.98 11.77 -3.91
CA GLY A 14 6.92 11.48 -4.98
C GLY A 14 6.37 10.60 -6.09
N LYS A 15 7.25 10.24 -7.03
CA LYS A 15 6.93 9.38 -8.17
C LYS A 15 7.76 8.11 -8.10
N PHE A 16 7.09 6.97 -7.93
CA PHE A 16 7.72 5.66 -7.73
C PHE A 16 7.36 4.72 -8.87
N SER A 17 8.35 4.16 -9.55
CA SER A 17 8.12 3.14 -10.56
C SER A 17 8.32 1.76 -9.96
N MET A 18 7.36 0.86 -10.15
CA MET A 18 7.46 -0.51 -9.67
C MET A 18 8.61 -1.24 -10.37
N ASN A 19 9.53 -1.80 -9.59
CA ASN A 19 10.57 -2.68 -10.12
C ASN A 19 10.08 -4.14 -10.15
N LYS A 20 9.66 -4.59 -11.34
CA LYS A 20 9.15 -5.96 -11.53
C LYS A 20 10.18 -7.06 -11.28
N SER A 21 11.49 -6.80 -11.39
CA SER A 21 12.49 -7.86 -11.23
C SER A 21 12.64 -8.32 -9.77
N ILE A 22 12.20 -7.50 -8.82
CA ILE A 22 12.27 -7.76 -7.38
C ILE A 22 10.88 -7.79 -6.72
N SER A 23 9.80 -7.69 -7.51
CA SER A 23 8.43 -7.72 -7.02
C SER A 23 7.83 -9.11 -7.23
N ASP A 24 7.08 -9.60 -6.24
CA ASP A 24 6.32 -10.83 -6.39
C ASP A 24 5.08 -10.66 -7.29
N SER A 25 4.54 -11.76 -7.77
CA SER A 25 3.34 -11.76 -8.61
C SER A 25 2.07 -11.43 -7.82
N CYS A 26 1.29 -10.45 -8.30
CA CYS A 26 -0.04 -10.13 -7.74
C CYS A 26 -1.19 -11.01 -8.28
N ASP A 27 -0.92 -12.01 -9.14
CA ASP A 27 -1.97 -12.80 -9.83
C ASP A 27 -2.88 -13.56 -8.86
N GLU A 28 -2.32 -14.29 -7.89
CA GLU A 28 -3.13 -15.04 -6.92
C GLU A 28 -3.95 -14.10 -6.02
N MET A 29 -3.39 -12.96 -5.60
CA MET A 29 -4.12 -11.93 -4.85
C MET A 29 -5.33 -11.44 -5.64
N TRP A 30 -5.15 -11.04 -6.90
CA TRP A 30 -6.25 -10.52 -7.72
C TRP A 30 -7.28 -11.58 -8.08
N LYS A 31 -6.86 -12.84 -8.20
CA LYS A 31 -7.74 -14.00 -8.41
C LYS A 31 -8.64 -14.21 -7.19
N LEU A 32 -8.10 -14.15 -5.97
CA LEU A 32 -8.87 -14.20 -4.73
C LEU A 32 -9.86 -13.04 -4.62
N GLN A 33 -9.49 -11.86 -5.12
CA GLN A 33 -10.37 -10.69 -5.14
C GLN A 33 -11.49 -10.77 -6.20
N GLY A 34 -11.50 -11.80 -7.05
CA GLY A 34 -12.50 -12.02 -8.09
C GLY A 34 -12.20 -11.34 -9.42
N SER A 35 -10.98 -10.83 -9.63
CA SER A 35 -10.59 -10.21 -10.90
C SER A 35 -10.58 -11.23 -12.04
N SER A 36 -11.03 -10.84 -13.23
CA SER A 36 -11.06 -11.72 -14.40
C SER A 36 -9.67 -12.18 -14.84
N TRP A 37 -9.55 -13.37 -15.43
CA TRP A 37 -8.25 -13.90 -15.90
C TRP A 37 -7.53 -12.95 -16.85
N MET A 38 -8.26 -12.28 -17.74
CA MET A 38 -7.71 -11.33 -18.69
C MET A 38 -7.17 -10.07 -18.01
N ALA A 39 -7.87 -9.53 -17.00
CA ALA A 39 -7.40 -8.39 -16.22
C ALA A 39 -6.09 -8.73 -15.46
N ARG A 40 -5.99 -9.93 -14.89
CA ARG A 40 -4.78 -10.37 -14.18
C ARG A 40 -3.58 -10.54 -15.10
N LYS A 41 -3.78 -11.11 -16.30
CA LYS A 41 -2.71 -11.21 -17.30
C LYS A 41 -2.23 -9.83 -17.76
N ALA A 42 -3.14 -8.89 -18.02
CA ALA A 42 -2.78 -7.54 -18.42
C ALA A 42 -1.92 -6.82 -17.36
N ALA A 43 -2.27 -6.94 -16.08
CA ALA A 43 -1.47 -6.35 -15.00
C ALA A 43 -0.09 -7.00 -14.83
N GLY A 44 0.02 -8.31 -15.06
CA GLY A 44 1.31 -9.01 -15.09
C GLY A 44 2.29 -8.39 -16.10
N PHE A 45 1.79 -7.90 -17.24
CA PHE A 45 2.61 -7.22 -18.25
C PHE A 45 2.78 -5.72 -18.00
N ALA A 46 1.79 -5.05 -17.41
CA ALA A 46 1.81 -3.60 -17.23
C ALA A 46 2.81 -3.14 -16.14
N GLY A 47 3.78 -2.30 -16.51
CA GLY A 47 4.52 -1.49 -15.55
C GLY A 47 3.60 -0.46 -14.91
N VAL A 48 3.75 -0.23 -13.61
CA VAL A 48 2.97 0.75 -12.85
C VAL A 48 3.92 1.78 -12.25
N THR A 49 3.56 3.05 -12.40
CA THR A 49 4.17 4.17 -11.69
C THR A 49 3.16 4.77 -10.76
N PHE A 50 3.48 4.90 -9.48
CA PHE A 50 2.63 5.56 -8.51
C PHE A 50 3.10 7.00 -8.29
N LEU A 51 2.14 7.93 -8.26
CA LEU A 51 2.34 9.27 -7.70
C LEU A 51 1.75 9.27 -6.31
N PHE A 52 2.58 9.50 -5.30
CA PHE A 52 2.15 9.64 -3.91
C PHE A 52 2.08 11.12 -3.58
N ASP A 53 0.99 11.54 -2.96
CA ASP A 53 0.76 12.89 -2.49
C ASP A 53 0.23 12.85 -1.06
N ARG A 54 1.14 13.06 -0.11
CA ARG A 54 0.83 13.14 1.31
C ARG A 54 0.57 14.59 1.70
N HIS A 55 -0.54 14.82 2.38
CA HIS A 55 -0.93 16.15 2.83
C HIS A 55 -1.76 16.09 4.12
N THR A 56 -1.86 17.21 4.82
CA THR A 56 -2.75 17.37 5.99
C THR A 56 -3.95 18.20 5.56
N ASP A 57 -5.16 17.73 5.90
CA ASP A 57 -6.38 18.45 5.58
C ASP A 57 -6.68 19.59 6.58
N SER A 58 -7.78 20.32 6.32
CA SER A 58 -8.23 21.43 7.18
C SER A 58 -8.63 21.00 8.61
N THR A 59 -8.80 19.70 8.85
CA THR A 59 -9.12 19.12 10.16
C THR A 59 -7.88 18.59 10.90
N ASN A 60 -6.68 18.85 10.37
CA ASN A 60 -5.40 18.33 10.86
C ASN A 60 -5.28 16.79 10.80
N VAL A 61 -5.98 16.15 9.87
CA VAL A 61 -5.85 14.72 9.62
C VAL A 61 -4.92 14.49 8.43
N GLU A 62 -4.01 13.53 8.57
CA GLU A 62 -3.09 13.16 7.49
C GLU A 62 -3.80 12.31 6.43
N ASN A 63 -3.55 12.64 5.17
CA ASN A 63 -4.08 11.98 4.00
C ASN A 63 -2.92 11.56 3.09
N LEU A 64 -3.10 10.44 2.40
CA LEU A 64 -2.19 9.93 1.39
C LEU A 64 -2.99 9.58 0.13
N ASP A 65 -2.77 10.35 -0.92
CA ASP A 65 -3.35 10.12 -2.23
C ASP A 65 -2.36 9.36 -3.11
N ILE A 66 -2.82 8.23 -3.66
CA ILE A 66 -2.02 7.39 -4.54
C ILE A 66 -2.65 7.38 -5.92
N THR A 67 -1.94 7.92 -6.91
CA THR A 67 -2.35 7.86 -8.32
C THR A 67 -1.52 6.84 -9.09
N PRO A 68 -2.06 5.66 -9.39
CA PRO A 68 -1.42 4.70 -10.29
C PRO A 68 -1.49 5.16 -11.75
N ILE A 69 -0.34 5.12 -12.42
CA ILE A 69 -0.16 5.35 -13.86
C ILE A 69 0.30 4.02 -14.47
N ILE A 70 -0.55 3.45 -15.30
CA ILE A 70 -0.31 2.17 -15.97
C ILE A 70 0.43 2.44 -17.29
N THR A 71 1.14 1.42 -17.80
CA THR A 71 1.81 1.45 -19.11
C THR A 71 0.93 2.07 -20.20
N GLY A 72 1.50 3.02 -20.95
CA GLY A 72 0.77 3.85 -21.92
C GLY A 72 0.26 5.19 -21.35
N GLY A 73 0.55 5.50 -20.08
CA GLY A 73 0.22 6.80 -19.46
C GLY A 73 -1.21 6.91 -18.95
N ILE A 74 -1.95 5.79 -18.94
CA ILE A 74 -3.33 5.74 -18.46
C ILE A 74 -3.33 5.88 -16.94
N LYS A 75 -3.97 6.93 -16.43
CA LYS A 75 -4.19 7.11 -14.99
C LYS A 75 -5.35 6.22 -14.56
N ALA A 76 -5.07 5.29 -13.65
CA ALA A 76 -6.11 4.56 -12.96
C ALA A 76 -6.72 5.42 -11.85
N PRO A 77 -7.90 5.05 -11.31
CA PRO A 77 -8.53 5.76 -10.20
C PRO A 77 -7.56 5.97 -9.04
N ARG A 78 -7.68 7.12 -8.36
CA ARG A 78 -6.89 7.41 -7.16
C ARG A 78 -7.34 6.52 -6.01
N ASP A 79 -6.38 6.03 -5.25
CA ASP A 79 -6.60 5.45 -3.92
C ASP A 79 -6.38 6.55 -2.89
N LEU A 80 -7.43 6.89 -2.14
CA LEU A 80 -7.45 7.99 -1.18
C LEU A 80 -7.43 7.38 0.23
N ARG A 81 -6.33 7.59 0.97
CA ARG A 81 -6.13 6.99 2.28
C ARG A 81 -6.11 8.06 3.38
N VAL A 82 -7.11 8.05 4.24
CA VAL A 82 -7.14 8.86 5.47
C VAL A 82 -6.43 8.07 6.57
N LEU A 83 -5.43 8.67 7.22
CA LEU A 83 -4.54 7.99 8.17
C LEU A 83 -5.02 8.08 9.63
N ASP A 84 -6.34 8.11 9.85
CA ASP A 84 -6.98 8.18 11.17
C ASP A 84 -7.52 6.82 11.66
N PHE A 85 -7.31 5.76 10.87
CA PHE A 85 -7.83 4.40 11.08
C PHE A 85 -9.36 4.28 11.11
N SER A 86 -10.08 5.33 10.71
CA SER A 86 -11.52 5.26 10.53
C SER A 86 -11.88 4.45 9.29
N GLU A 87 -13.03 3.79 9.33
CA GLU A 87 -13.52 2.99 8.22
C GLU A 87 -14.05 3.90 7.10
N LYS A 88 -13.49 3.77 5.90
CA LYS A 88 -13.93 4.49 4.71
C LYS A 88 -14.50 3.53 3.66
N PRO A 89 -15.72 3.76 3.14
CA PRO A 89 -16.23 2.99 2.01
C PRO A 89 -15.52 3.42 0.72
N MET A 90 -15.15 2.46 -0.09
CA MET A 90 -14.48 2.66 -1.37
C MET A 90 -15.06 1.72 -2.43
N GLU A 91 -14.91 2.10 -3.69
CA GLU A 91 -15.35 1.31 -4.84
C GLU A 91 -14.21 1.16 -5.85
N ASN A 92 -14.00 -0.07 -6.33
CA ASN A 92 -13.04 -0.35 -7.40
C ASN A 92 -13.73 -1.16 -8.50
N ALA A 93 -13.56 -0.72 -9.74
CA ALA A 93 -14.19 -1.35 -10.90
C ALA A 93 -13.81 -2.84 -11.10
N LEU A 94 -12.64 -3.26 -10.61
CA LEU A 94 -12.14 -4.64 -10.76
C LEU A 94 -12.59 -5.56 -9.63
N THR A 95 -12.63 -5.05 -8.40
CA THR A 95 -12.85 -5.87 -7.19
C THR A 95 -14.19 -5.59 -6.50
N GLY A 96 -14.93 -4.58 -6.96
CA GLY A 96 -16.19 -4.12 -6.36
C GLY A 96 -15.98 -3.22 -5.13
N PRO A 97 -17.05 -3.01 -4.34
CA PRO A 97 -17.01 -2.22 -3.12
C PRO A 97 -16.26 -2.91 -1.98
N TYR A 98 -15.61 -2.11 -1.14
CA TYR A 98 -14.87 -2.54 0.04
C TYR A 98 -14.80 -1.43 1.08
N PHE A 99 -14.45 -1.79 2.30
CA PHE A 99 -14.07 -0.85 3.36
C PHE A 99 -12.55 -0.84 3.51
N VAL A 100 -11.98 0.34 3.75
CA VAL A 100 -10.55 0.51 4.04
C VAL A 100 -10.37 1.27 5.35
N ARG A 101 -9.40 0.83 6.14
CA ARG A 101 -8.88 1.53 7.31
C ARG A 101 -7.38 1.69 7.12
N THR A 102 -6.87 2.91 7.24
CA THR A 102 -5.43 3.16 7.08
C THR A 102 -4.89 3.91 8.29
N ARG A 103 -3.68 3.57 8.73
CA ARG A 103 -2.95 4.27 9.79
C ARG A 103 -1.45 4.24 9.54
N LYS A 104 -0.74 5.19 10.12
CA LYS A 104 0.71 5.10 10.28
C LYS A 104 1.02 4.42 11.61
N VAL A 105 1.94 3.45 11.59
CA VAL A 105 2.37 2.69 12.78
C VAL A 105 3.88 2.73 12.88
N ARG A 106 4.40 2.87 14.10
CA ARG A 106 5.81 2.57 14.39
C ARG A 106 5.91 1.14 14.86
N LEU A 107 6.70 0.29 14.21
CA LEU A 107 6.76 -1.13 14.51
C LEU A 107 7.27 -1.38 15.94
N SER A 108 8.16 -0.53 16.46
CA SER A 108 8.60 -0.57 17.86
C SER A 108 7.49 -0.29 18.90
N GLN A 109 6.41 0.36 18.48
CA GLN A 109 5.28 0.70 19.35
C GLN A 109 4.12 -0.29 19.23
N GLU A 110 4.12 -1.13 18.20
CA GLU A 110 3.14 -2.19 18.03
C GLU A 110 3.41 -3.28 19.07
N LYS A 111 2.46 -3.47 19.99
CA LYS A 111 2.58 -4.55 20.99
C LYS A 111 2.22 -5.88 20.34
N ASP A 112 2.91 -6.94 20.75
CA ASP A 112 2.58 -8.32 20.37
C ASP A 112 1.09 -8.61 20.64
N GLY A 113 0.29 -8.65 19.57
CA GLY A 113 -1.13 -9.01 19.61
C GLY A 113 -2.15 -7.87 19.47
N GLU A 114 -1.75 -6.60 19.34
CA GLU A 114 -2.70 -5.51 19.01
C GLU A 114 -3.23 -5.65 17.58
N ASP A 115 -2.33 -5.84 16.60
CA ASP A 115 -2.66 -6.30 15.26
C ASP A 115 -1.99 -7.65 14.98
N GLU A 116 -2.76 -8.63 14.51
CA GLU A 116 -2.23 -9.98 14.29
C GLU A 116 -1.24 -10.04 13.11
N PHE A 117 -1.43 -9.19 12.11
CA PHE A 117 -0.58 -9.13 10.93
C PHE A 117 0.75 -8.45 11.29
N LEU A 118 0.70 -7.31 11.98
CA LEU A 118 1.90 -6.59 12.40
C LEU A 118 2.61 -7.28 13.55
N GLY A 119 1.93 -7.62 14.66
CA GLY A 119 2.57 -8.05 15.91
C GLY A 119 2.98 -9.52 16.02
N LYS A 120 2.58 -10.42 15.12
CA LYS A 120 2.90 -11.88 15.23
C LYS A 120 3.87 -12.39 14.16
N GLY A 121 4.73 -11.54 13.60
CA GLY A 121 5.72 -11.94 12.60
C GLY A 121 5.12 -12.47 11.29
N LYS A 122 3.82 -12.23 11.05
CA LYS A 122 3.14 -12.53 9.79
C LYS A 122 3.54 -11.51 8.72
N CYS A 123 3.72 -10.26 9.11
CA CYS A 123 4.25 -9.23 8.24
C CYS A 123 5.75 -9.46 8.03
N GLU A 124 6.15 -9.83 6.81
CA GLU A 124 7.56 -10.04 6.44
C GLU A 124 8.42 -8.80 6.61
N VAL A 125 7.77 -7.63 6.70
CA VAL A 125 8.38 -6.37 7.10
C VAL A 125 9.34 -6.66 8.24
N GLN A 126 8.84 -7.11 9.40
CA GLN A 126 9.62 -7.32 10.62
C GLN A 126 10.88 -8.20 10.47
N LYS A 127 11.01 -8.97 9.38
CA LYS A 127 12.15 -9.86 9.11
C LYS A 127 13.27 -9.20 8.30
N LYS A 128 13.08 -7.98 7.78
CA LYS A 128 14.09 -7.28 6.96
C LYS A 128 14.99 -6.40 7.84
N GLU A 129 16.29 -6.42 7.57
CA GLU A 129 17.31 -5.71 8.36
C GLU A 129 17.63 -4.29 7.85
N ARG A 130 16.97 -3.80 6.78
CA ARG A 130 17.39 -2.59 6.05
C ARG A 130 16.28 -1.55 5.87
N TRP A 131 15.79 -1.05 7.00
CA TRP A 131 14.76 -0.02 7.04
C TRP A 131 15.30 1.37 6.76
N LEU A 132 14.53 2.17 6.01
CA LEU A 132 14.68 3.62 6.06
C LEU A 132 14.34 4.17 7.45
N GLU A 133 13.27 3.65 8.05
CA GLU A 133 12.83 3.99 9.40
C GLU A 133 11.88 2.93 9.99
N ASP A 134 11.59 3.03 11.28
CA ASP A 134 10.68 2.15 12.04
C ASP A 134 9.18 2.39 11.74
N ALA A 135 8.83 3.28 10.82
CA ALA A 135 7.44 3.60 10.50
C ALA A 135 6.95 2.87 9.23
N VAL A 136 5.70 2.43 9.28
CA VAL A 136 4.97 1.82 8.16
C VAL A 136 3.58 2.44 8.01
N ILE A 137 3.05 2.41 6.79
CA ILE A 137 1.63 2.69 6.54
C ILE A 137 0.92 1.33 6.48
N HIS A 138 0.04 1.08 7.45
CA HIS A 138 -0.79 -0.12 7.52
C HIS A 138 -2.17 0.17 6.95
N ALA A 139 -2.63 -0.67 6.03
CA ALA A 139 -3.98 -0.63 5.51
C ALA A 139 -4.65 -2.00 5.71
N ARG A 140 -5.89 -1.96 6.21
CA ARG A 140 -6.77 -3.13 6.30
C ARG A 140 -7.96 -2.92 5.40
N ILE A 141 -8.16 -3.84 4.46
CA ILE A 141 -9.15 -3.74 3.39
C ILE A 141 -10.07 -4.96 3.44
N GLU A 142 -11.37 -4.72 3.50
CA GLU A 142 -12.38 -5.77 3.68
C GLU A 142 -13.44 -5.66 2.58
N SER A 143 -13.60 -6.73 1.80
CA SER A 143 -14.60 -6.76 0.73
C SER A 143 -16.01 -6.85 1.28
N THR A 144 -16.93 -6.05 0.72
CA THR A 144 -18.36 -6.18 1.05
C THR A 144 -19.07 -7.21 0.16
N LYS A 145 -18.42 -7.71 -0.90
CA LYS A 145 -19.03 -8.58 -1.90
C LYS A 145 -18.42 -9.98 -1.95
N ASN A 146 -17.09 -10.08 -1.96
CA ASN A 146 -16.37 -11.32 -2.26
C ASN A 146 -15.69 -11.93 -1.02
N GLY A 147 -15.91 -11.37 0.17
CA GLY A 147 -15.50 -11.95 1.46
C GLY A 147 -13.99 -12.03 1.71
N TRP A 148 -13.16 -11.42 0.86
CA TRP A 148 -11.72 -11.35 1.08
C TRP A 148 -11.35 -10.21 2.05
N THR A 149 -10.27 -10.44 2.79
CA THR A 149 -9.60 -9.43 3.62
C THR A 149 -8.15 -9.33 3.17
N LEU A 150 -7.63 -8.11 3.14
CA LEU A 150 -6.25 -7.80 2.79
C LEU A 150 -5.67 -6.92 3.89
N ASP A 151 -4.56 -7.35 4.46
CA ASP A 151 -3.72 -6.56 5.35
C ASP A 151 -2.43 -6.21 4.60
N GLU A 152 -2.17 -4.91 4.47
CA GLU A 152 -1.03 -4.35 3.72
C GLU A 152 -0.16 -3.52 4.66
N ALA A 153 1.16 -3.70 4.58
CA ALA A 153 2.13 -2.78 5.17
C ALA A 153 3.01 -2.19 4.06
N SER A 154 2.96 -0.88 3.91
CA SER A 154 3.80 -0.09 3.01
C SER A 154 4.97 0.51 3.78
N TYR A 155 6.19 0.36 3.23
CA TYR A 155 7.44 0.69 3.94
C TYR A 155 8.58 1.07 2.98
N GLY A 156 9.62 1.70 3.53
CA GLY A 156 10.81 2.12 2.80
C GLY A 156 12.02 1.23 3.11
N LEU A 157 12.76 0.83 2.08
CA LEU A 157 14.02 0.08 2.22
C LEU A 157 15.23 0.91 1.80
N LEU A 158 16.33 0.75 2.53
CA LEU A 158 17.65 1.22 2.12
C LEU A 158 18.31 0.20 1.18
N PHE A 159 18.58 0.61 -0.05
CA PHE A 159 19.41 -0.14 -0.98
C PHE A 159 20.80 0.51 -1.06
N GLU A 160 21.82 -0.18 -0.54
CA GLU A 160 23.21 0.11 -0.88
C GLU A 160 23.49 -0.45 -2.28
N LEU A 161 24.19 0.33 -3.12
CA LEU A 161 24.71 -0.13 -4.41
C LEU A 161 26.07 -0.79 -4.23
#